data_AF-A0A7W0L519-F1
#
_entry.id   AF-A0A7W0L519-F1
#
_cell.length_a   1.000
_cell.length_b   1.000
_cell.length_c   1.000
_cell.angle_alpha   90.00
_cell.angle_beta   90.00
_cell.angle_gamma   90.00
#
_symmetry.space_group_name_H-M   'P 1'
#
loop_
_entity.id
_entity.type
_entity.pdbx_description
1 polymer ?
#
loop_
_entity_poly.entity_id
_entity_poly.type
_entity_poly.pdbx_seq_one_letter_code
_entity_poly.pdbx_strand_id
1 'polypeptide(L)'
;MPAPEWWADVASDRDDCTRKLCPDCFYFAHRDHAVEADILVVNHHLLVANIASDEAVFKLADKHLIVDEAHDLAGIMRDSLGLAVTRRRMQYICAMVEKRTTDLAKATGAVKNYAESFFSELGDYSRLFDPDLAPPSYRPLSDALASLKALLASNPREEVNVLAGTVGRVLADLATFYRPEDDAYAYAVEVRRGASKLRAWLVEPGPVFRGVLRRSSEHSTVLCSATLAVAGSFAYVCDELGIDVRPVARRVERPVERRVEVVEHFGPECFDYATQSVAYVATDLPAPVGAD
;
A
#
# COMPACT_ATOMS: atom_id res chain seq x y z
N MET A 1 16.13 -11.28 1.91
CA MET A 1 16.66 -11.58 0.57
C MET A 1 15.71 -11.01 -0.46
N PRO A 2 16.19 -10.32 -1.51
CA PRO A 2 15.34 -9.98 -2.65
C PRO A 2 14.83 -11.27 -3.30
N ALA A 3 13.60 -11.24 -3.82
CA ALA A 3 13.06 -12.36 -4.57
C ALA A 3 13.96 -12.65 -5.79
N PRO A 4 14.24 -13.92 -6.10
CA PRO A 4 15.06 -14.27 -7.26
C PRO A 4 14.38 -13.84 -8.56
N GLU A 5 15.15 -13.57 -9.62
CA GLU A 5 14.61 -13.06 -10.90
C GLU A 5 13.52 -13.97 -11.50
N TRP A 6 13.69 -15.28 -11.38
CA TRP A 6 12.73 -16.29 -11.85
C TRP A 6 11.45 -16.34 -11.01
N TRP A 7 11.37 -15.67 -9.86
CA TRP A 7 10.17 -15.67 -9.02
C TRP A 7 8.96 -15.13 -9.79
N ALA A 8 9.16 -14.10 -10.62
CA ALA A 8 8.12 -13.54 -11.47
C ALA A 8 7.64 -14.49 -12.59
N ASP A 9 8.37 -15.58 -12.84
CA ASP A 9 7.99 -16.61 -13.82
C ASP A 9 7.14 -17.73 -13.22
N VAL A 10 7.22 -17.93 -11.89
CA VAL A 10 6.53 -19.03 -11.19
C VAL A 10 5.47 -18.55 -10.20
N ALA A 11 5.55 -17.31 -9.73
CA ALA A 11 4.56 -16.72 -8.85
C ALA A 11 3.32 -16.30 -9.65
N SER A 12 2.16 -16.41 -8.99
CA SER A 12 0.88 -15.96 -9.50
C SER A 12 0.25 -15.01 -8.48
N ASP A 13 -0.31 -13.92 -8.98
CA ASP A 13 -1.06 -12.94 -8.20
C ASP A 13 -2.57 -13.21 -8.31
N ARG A 14 -3.39 -12.52 -7.51
CA ARG A 14 -4.87 -12.61 -7.59
C ARG A 14 -5.41 -12.41 -9.01
N ASP A 15 -4.68 -11.64 -9.79
CA ASP A 15 -5.01 -11.17 -11.11
C ASP A 15 -4.79 -12.21 -12.22
N ASP A 16 -3.96 -13.23 -11.96
CA ASP A 16 -3.63 -14.26 -12.94
C ASP A 16 -3.75 -15.69 -12.37
N CYS A 17 -4.16 -15.80 -11.10
CA CYS A 17 -4.47 -17.05 -10.41
C CYS A 17 -5.81 -17.63 -10.90
N THR A 18 -5.73 -18.79 -11.54
CA THR A 18 -6.87 -19.57 -12.00
C THR A 18 -7.05 -20.77 -11.07
N ARG A 19 -7.59 -20.56 -9.86
CA ARG A 19 -7.76 -21.61 -8.81
C ARG A 19 -8.22 -22.97 -9.36
N LYS A 20 -9.09 -22.97 -10.38
CA LYS A 20 -9.62 -24.18 -11.04
C LYS A 20 -8.54 -25.05 -11.71
N LEU A 21 -7.41 -24.47 -12.13
CA LEU A 21 -6.30 -25.18 -12.77
C LEU A 21 -5.26 -25.72 -11.77
N CYS A 22 -5.38 -25.38 -10.48
CA CYS A 22 -4.45 -25.80 -9.44
C CYS A 22 -5.19 -26.52 -8.30
N PRO A 23 -5.47 -27.83 -8.44
CA PRO A 23 -6.19 -28.60 -7.42
C PRO A 23 -5.44 -28.65 -6.07
N ASP A 24 -4.11 -28.77 -6.09
CA ASP A 24 -3.26 -28.82 -4.89
C ASP A 24 -2.46 -27.52 -4.72
N CYS A 25 -3.17 -26.40 -4.58
CA CYS A 25 -2.53 -25.09 -4.46
C CYS A 25 -2.01 -24.84 -3.04
N PHE A 26 -0.69 -24.80 -2.86
CA PHE A 26 -0.04 -24.47 -1.58
C PHE A 26 -0.57 -23.17 -0.96
N TYR A 27 -0.84 -22.14 -1.77
CA TYR A 27 -1.41 -20.89 -1.29
C TYR A 27 -2.80 -21.07 -0.68
N PHE A 28 -3.73 -21.75 -1.38
CA PHE A 28 -5.07 -21.96 -0.85
C PHE A 28 -5.07 -22.92 0.35
N ALA A 29 -4.25 -23.98 0.31
CA ALA A 29 -4.09 -24.87 1.46
C ALA A 29 -3.58 -24.12 2.71
N HIS A 30 -2.55 -23.27 2.57
CA HIS A 30 -2.07 -22.45 3.68
C HIS A 30 -3.08 -21.39 4.12
N ARG A 31 -3.81 -20.77 3.18
CA ARG A 31 -4.88 -19.82 3.50
C ARG A 31 -5.99 -20.50 4.29
N ASP A 32 -6.43 -21.69 3.88
CA ASP A 32 -7.48 -22.44 4.55
C ASP A 32 -7.02 -22.86 5.96
N HIS A 33 -5.77 -23.33 6.10
CA HIS A 33 -5.18 -23.59 7.42
C HIS A 33 -5.07 -22.33 8.28
N ALA A 34 -4.75 -21.18 7.70
CA ALA A 34 -4.65 -19.91 8.42
C ALA A 34 -6.00 -19.43 8.98
N VAL A 35 -7.12 -19.81 8.34
CA VAL A 35 -8.48 -19.51 8.84
C VAL A 35 -8.78 -20.30 10.10
N GLU A 36 -8.31 -21.54 10.18
CA GLU A 36 -8.54 -22.46 11.32
C GLU A 36 -7.51 -22.31 12.44
N ALA A 37 -6.42 -21.59 12.23
CA ALA A 37 -5.36 -21.42 13.21
C ALA A 37 -5.80 -20.61 14.43
N ASP A 38 -5.39 -21.06 15.62
CA ASP A 38 -5.59 -20.33 16.87
C ASP A 38 -4.80 -19.01 16.89
N ILE A 39 -3.61 -19.02 16.28
CA ILE A 39 -2.70 -17.87 16.19
C ILE A 39 -2.29 -17.68 14.73
N LEU A 40 -2.58 -16.50 14.19
CA LEU A 40 -2.19 -16.10 12.85
C LEU A 40 -1.16 -14.97 12.91
N VAL A 41 0.06 -15.23 12.45
CA VAL A 41 1.12 -14.23 12.35
C VAL A 41 1.22 -13.73 10.91
N VAL A 42 1.03 -12.43 10.73
CA VAL A 42 1.16 -11.75 9.44
C VAL A 42 2.05 -10.52 9.59
N ASN A 43 2.70 -10.10 8.50
CA ASN A 43 3.36 -8.81 8.49
C ASN A 43 2.35 -7.66 8.33
N HIS A 44 2.78 -6.43 8.64
CA HIS A 44 1.94 -5.24 8.52
C HIS A 44 1.40 -5.00 7.11
N HIS A 45 2.21 -5.23 6.07
CA HIS A 45 1.77 -5.07 4.69
C HIS A 45 0.59 -5.99 4.34
N LEU A 46 0.61 -7.25 4.80
CA LEU A 46 -0.48 -8.20 4.57
C LEU A 46 -1.72 -7.85 5.41
N LEU A 47 -1.54 -7.37 6.64
CA LEU A 47 -2.65 -6.82 7.45
C LEU A 47 -3.33 -5.66 6.72
N VAL A 48 -2.56 -4.67 6.25
CA VAL A 48 -3.08 -3.50 5.55
C VAL A 48 -3.69 -3.88 4.19
N ALA A 49 -3.09 -4.81 3.44
CA ALA A 49 -3.67 -5.32 2.21
C ALA A 49 -4.99 -6.08 2.45
N ASN A 50 -5.08 -6.83 3.55
CA ASN A 50 -6.32 -7.48 3.95
C ASN A 50 -7.41 -6.45 4.29
N ILE A 51 -7.07 -5.37 4.99
CA ILE A 51 -7.98 -4.25 5.28
C ILE A 51 -8.44 -3.57 3.99
N ALA A 52 -7.51 -3.28 3.07
CA ALA A 52 -7.80 -2.65 1.77
C ALA A 52 -8.70 -3.51 0.88
N SER A 53 -8.72 -4.82 1.09
CA SER A 53 -9.55 -5.79 0.37
C SER A 53 -10.83 -6.17 1.11
N ASP A 54 -11.22 -5.40 2.13
CA ASP A 54 -12.38 -5.66 3.00
C ASP A 54 -12.37 -7.09 3.58
N GLU A 55 -11.20 -7.47 4.11
CA GLU A 55 -10.95 -8.73 4.79
C GLU A 55 -11.19 -9.96 3.89
N ALA A 56 -10.69 -9.89 2.65
CA ALA A 56 -10.81 -10.99 1.68
C ALA A 56 -9.90 -12.19 1.99
N VAL A 57 -8.83 -11.99 2.77
CA VAL A 57 -7.86 -13.04 3.11
C VAL A 57 -8.22 -13.69 4.45
N PHE A 58 -8.43 -12.90 5.50
CA PHE A 58 -8.82 -13.35 6.83
C PHE A 58 -9.73 -12.31 7.51
N LYS A 59 -10.64 -12.76 8.37
CA LYS A 59 -11.54 -11.87 9.13
C LYS A 59 -10.87 -11.40 10.42
N LEU A 60 -11.08 -10.13 10.77
CA LEU A 60 -10.64 -9.57 12.05
C LEU A 60 -11.73 -9.63 13.13
N ALA A 61 -12.99 -9.80 12.72
CA ALA A 61 -14.08 -10.07 13.65
C ALA A 61 -13.76 -11.30 14.50
N ASP A 62 -14.16 -11.25 15.78
CA ASP A 62 -13.98 -12.33 16.76
C ASP A 62 -12.50 -12.71 17.04
N LYS A 63 -11.56 -11.78 16.81
CA LYS A 63 -10.13 -11.99 17.04
C LYS A 63 -9.49 -10.88 17.87
N HIS A 64 -8.58 -11.29 18.75
CA HIS A 64 -7.62 -10.36 19.36
C HIS A 64 -6.57 -9.95 18.32
N LEU A 65 -6.24 -8.65 18.26
CA LEU A 65 -5.21 -8.13 17.37
C LEU A 65 -4.02 -7.67 18.20
N ILE A 66 -2.83 -8.17 17.87
CA ILE A 66 -1.57 -7.68 18.43
C ILE A 66 -0.77 -7.07 17.28
N VAL A 67 -0.46 -5.79 17.36
CA VAL A 67 0.43 -5.10 16.43
C VAL A 67 1.75 -4.87 17.15
N ASP A 68 2.75 -5.64 16.75
CA ASP A 68 4.12 -5.46 17.20
C ASP A 68 4.81 -4.38 16.36
N GLU A 69 5.80 -3.69 16.92
CA GLU A 69 6.42 -2.52 16.30
C GLU A 69 5.40 -1.50 15.73
N ALA A 70 4.34 -1.24 16.49
CA ALA A 70 3.21 -0.41 16.07
C ALA A 70 3.59 1.04 15.72
N HIS A 71 4.82 1.48 16.04
CA HIS A 71 5.35 2.79 15.68
C HIS A 71 5.46 2.98 14.16
N ASP A 72 5.67 1.90 13.39
CA ASP A 72 5.75 1.95 11.93
C ASP A 72 4.38 1.82 11.24
N LEU A 73 3.33 1.40 11.96
CA LEU A 73 2.06 0.97 11.37
C LEU A 73 1.43 2.10 10.53
N ALA A 74 1.40 3.32 11.07
CA ALA A 74 0.79 4.43 10.37
C ALA A 74 1.53 4.77 9.06
N GLY A 75 2.87 4.79 9.09
CA GLY A 75 3.70 4.93 7.88
C GLY A 75 3.42 3.84 6.86
N ILE A 76 3.36 2.58 7.30
CA ILE A 76 3.04 1.43 6.44
C ILE A 76 1.64 1.56 5.84
N MET A 77 0.66 2.03 6.61
CA MET A 77 -0.70 2.29 6.12
C MET A 77 -0.72 3.38 5.06
N ARG A 78 -0.05 4.52 5.30
CA ARG A 78 0.07 5.63 4.33
C ARG A 78 0.61 5.14 2.99
N ASP A 79 1.66 4.32 3.06
CA ASP A 79 2.31 3.76 1.88
C ASP A 79 1.50 2.66 1.18
N SER A 80 0.96 1.71 1.94
CA SER A 80 0.33 0.51 1.39
C SER A 80 -1.09 0.76 0.89
N LEU A 81 -1.79 1.75 1.47
CA LEU A 81 -3.10 2.22 1.01
C LEU A 81 -2.99 3.30 -0.08
N GLY A 82 -1.79 3.82 -0.30
CA GLY A 82 -1.48 4.70 -1.42
C GLY A 82 -1.42 3.97 -2.77
N LEU A 83 -1.12 4.72 -3.83
CA LEU A 83 -1.01 4.20 -5.19
C LEU A 83 0.39 4.42 -5.74
N ALA A 84 0.89 3.50 -6.56
CA ALA A 84 2.13 3.69 -7.31
C ALA A 84 1.97 3.22 -8.75
N VAL A 85 2.31 4.10 -9.69
CA VAL A 85 2.33 3.79 -11.13
C VAL A 85 3.76 3.89 -11.60
N THR A 86 4.30 2.75 -12.05
CA THR A 86 5.71 2.61 -12.44
C THR A 86 5.81 1.97 -13.83
N ARG A 87 6.90 2.30 -14.54
CA ARG A 87 7.25 1.66 -15.82
C ARG A 87 7.33 0.14 -15.69
N ARG A 88 7.93 -0.36 -14.60
CA ARG A 88 8.09 -1.80 -14.35
C ARG A 88 6.75 -2.53 -14.28
N ARG A 89 5.73 -1.91 -13.68
CA ARG A 89 4.38 -2.49 -13.61
C ARG A 89 3.74 -2.63 -14.99
N MET A 90 3.90 -1.63 -15.86
CA MET A 90 3.45 -1.69 -17.26
C MET A 90 4.15 -2.82 -18.03
N GLN A 91 5.48 -2.90 -17.91
CA GLN A 91 6.29 -3.94 -18.55
C GLN A 91 5.91 -5.34 -18.08
N TYR A 92 5.71 -5.51 -16.77
CA TYR A 92 5.32 -6.79 -16.17
C TYR A 92 3.99 -7.28 -16.73
N ILE A 93 2.95 -6.43 -16.80
CA ILE A 93 1.64 -6.82 -17.34
C ILE A 93 1.73 -7.15 -18.83
N CYS A 94 2.49 -6.38 -19.61
CA CYS A 94 2.70 -6.69 -21.01
C CYS A 94 3.40 -8.03 -21.21
N ALA A 95 4.43 -8.33 -20.42
CA ALA A 95 5.12 -9.63 -20.45
C ALA A 95 4.18 -10.77 -20.04
N MET A 96 3.30 -10.54 -19.06
CA MET A 96 2.28 -11.49 -18.63
C MET A 96 1.28 -11.83 -19.74
N VAL A 97 0.87 -10.84 -20.55
CA VAL A 97 0.03 -11.05 -21.73
C VAL A 97 0.79 -11.82 -22.81
N GLU A 98 2.02 -11.40 -23.13
CA GLU A 98 2.86 -12.02 -24.17
C GLU A 98 3.18 -13.49 -23.87
N LYS A 99 3.30 -13.87 -22.59
CA LYS A 99 3.47 -15.27 -22.18
C LYS A 99 2.25 -16.15 -22.49
N ARG A 100 1.05 -15.57 -22.54
CA ARG A 100 -0.22 -16.32 -22.74
C ARG A 100 -0.75 -16.22 -24.17
N THR A 101 -0.41 -15.16 -24.90
CA THR A 101 -0.80 -14.98 -26.30
C THR A 101 0.22 -14.15 -27.10
N THR A 102 0.53 -14.59 -28.31
CA THR A 102 1.37 -13.87 -29.27
C THR A 102 0.57 -12.88 -30.12
N ASP A 103 -0.74 -13.05 -30.23
CA ASP A 103 -1.60 -12.31 -31.16
C ASP A 103 -1.74 -10.82 -30.79
N LEU A 104 -1.37 -10.47 -29.55
CA LEU A 104 -1.44 -9.13 -29.00
C LEU A 104 -0.08 -8.42 -28.91
N ALA A 105 0.99 -9.00 -29.50
CA ALA A 105 2.35 -8.44 -29.43
C ALA A 105 2.44 -6.98 -29.94
N LYS A 106 1.64 -6.62 -30.94
CA LYS A 106 1.55 -5.24 -31.44
C LYS A 106 0.95 -4.29 -30.40
N ALA A 107 -0.11 -4.72 -29.71
CA ALA A 107 -0.79 -3.93 -28.69
C ALA A 107 0.09 -3.76 -27.43
N THR A 108 0.73 -4.83 -26.97
CA THR A 108 1.68 -4.78 -25.85
C THR A 108 2.93 -3.95 -26.20
N GLY A 109 3.42 -4.04 -27.43
CA GLY A 109 4.50 -3.19 -27.94
C GLY A 109 4.15 -1.70 -27.91
N ALA A 110 2.94 -1.32 -28.31
CA ALA A 110 2.47 0.06 -28.22
C ALA A 110 2.44 0.57 -26.77
N VAL A 111 1.89 -0.22 -25.84
CA VAL A 111 1.88 0.13 -24.40
C VAL A 111 3.30 0.32 -23.86
N LYS A 112 4.21 -0.61 -24.17
CA LYS A 112 5.63 -0.51 -23.73
C LYS A 112 6.30 0.76 -24.26
N ASN A 113 6.10 1.09 -25.54
CA ASN A 113 6.70 2.27 -26.16
C ASN A 113 6.16 3.57 -25.55
N TYR A 114 4.84 3.71 -25.42
CA TYR A 114 4.25 4.91 -24.81
C TYR A 114 4.55 5.02 -23.32
N ALA A 115 4.67 3.89 -22.62
CA ALA A 115 5.12 3.88 -21.23
C ALA A 115 6.57 4.40 -21.13
N GLU A 116 7.48 3.95 -21.98
CA GLU A 116 8.86 4.46 -22.02
C GLU A 116 8.88 5.98 -22.13
N SER A 117 8.19 6.51 -23.14
CA SER A 117 8.10 7.96 -23.39
C SER A 117 7.48 8.69 -22.21
N PHE A 118 6.31 8.23 -21.72
CA PHE A 118 5.63 8.82 -20.57
C PHE A 118 6.53 8.94 -19.33
N PHE A 119 7.19 7.85 -18.94
CA PHE A 119 8.08 7.87 -17.76
C PHE A 119 9.35 8.71 -18.00
N SER A 120 9.86 8.78 -19.23
CA SER A 120 10.98 9.68 -19.55
C SER A 120 10.59 11.16 -19.46
N GLU A 121 9.35 11.50 -19.81
CA GLU A 121 8.81 12.86 -19.82
C GLU A 121 8.45 13.37 -18.41
N LEU A 122 8.19 12.48 -17.44
CA LEU A 122 7.79 12.88 -16.07
C LEU A 122 8.77 13.84 -15.37
N GLY A 123 10.04 13.86 -15.78
CA GLY A 123 11.02 14.85 -15.30
C GLY A 123 10.63 16.29 -15.60
N ASP A 124 10.06 16.53 -16.78
CA ASP A 124 9.70 17.86 -17.29
C ASP A 124 8.21 18.18 -17.07
N TYR A 125 7.40 17.16 -16.78
CA TYR A 125 5.94 17.25 -16.64
C TYR A 125 5.48 16.76 -15.25
N SER A 126 5.76 17.57 -14.22
CA SER A 126 5.46 17.25 -12.82
C SER A 126 4.07 17.69 -12.35
N ARG A 127 3.30 18.41 -13.19
CA ARG A 127 1.95 18.87 -12.85
C ARG A 127 0.95 17.72 -12.97
N LEU A 128 0.12 17.58 -11.95
CA LEU A 128 -0.90 16.55 -11.82
C LEU A 128 -2.31 17.18 -11.91
N PHE A 129 -3.32 16.31 -11.93
CA PHE A 129 -4.76 16.65 -11.87
C PHE A 129 -5.36 17.37 -13.07
N ASP A 130 -4.57 17.59 -14.12
CA ASP A 130 -5.03 18.14 -15.38
C ASP A 130 -4.47 17.31 -16.56
N PRO A 131 -5.31 16.61 -17.33
CA PRO A 131 -4.91 15.86 -18.52
C PRO A 131 -4.19 16.69 -19.59
N ASP A 132 -4.42 18.01 -19.64
CA ASP A 132 -3.82 18.90 -20.63
C ASP A 132 -2.42 19.37 -20.19
N LEU A 133 -2.08 19.21 -18.92
CA LEU A 133 -0.74 19.44 -18.36
C LEU A 133 0.07 18.15 -18.20
N ALA A 134 -0.53 17.00 -18.54
CA ALA A 134 0.13 15.70 -18.50
C ALA A 134 1.27 15.61 -19.55
N PRO A 135 2.21 14.67 -19.40
CA PRO A 135 3.16 14.33 -20.44
C PRO A 135 2.46 14.09 -21.79
N PRO A 136 3.04 14.52 -22.93
CA PRO A 136 2.46 14.29 -24.26
C PRO A 136 2.10 12.82 -24.53
N SER A 137 2.86 11.88 -23.95
CA SER A 137 2.62 10.44 -24.08
C SER A 137 1.49 9.91 -23.19
N TYR A 138 0.89 10.71 -22.30
CA TYR A 138 -0.19 10.28 -21.40
C TYR A 138 -1.44 9.79 -22.14
N ARG A 139 -1.97 10.58 -23.08
CA ARG A 139 -3.18 10.22 -23.85
C ARG A 139 -2.91 8.97 -24.73
N PRO A 140 -1.83 8.91 -25.53
CA PRO A 140 -1.48 7.70 -26.28
C PRO A 140 -1.30 6.45 -25.40
N LEU A 141 -0.67 6.58 -24.23
CA LEU A 141 -0.52 5.47 -23.28
C LEU A 141 -1.87 4.99 -22.75
N SER A 142 -2.74 5.93 -22.36
CA SER A 142 -4.08 5.63 -21.87
C SER A 142 -4.93 4.93 -22.94
N ASP A 143 -4.87 5.40 -24.18
CA ASP A 143 -5.57 4.80 -25.32
C ASP A 143 -5.04 3.40 -25.66
N ALA A 144 -3.71 3.22 -25.61
CA ALA A 144 -3.07 1.91 -25.83
C ALA A 144 -3.48 0.90 -24.75
N LEU A 145 -3.51 1.31 -23.48
CA LEU A 145 -3.99 0.48 -22.36
C LEU A 145 -5.47 0.14 -22.51
N ALA A 146 -6.31 1.11 -22.88
CA ALA A 146 -7.74 0.89 -23.12
C ALA A 146 -7.98 -0.09 -24.28
N SER A 147 -7.21 0.05 -25.36
CA SER A 147 -7.25 -0.84 -26.52
C SER A 147 -6.82 -2.26 -26.16
N LEU A 148 -5.70 -2.41 -25.43
CA LEU A 148 -5.23 -3.71 -24.95
C LEU A 148 -6.27 -4.37 -24.03
N LYS A 149 -6.87 -3.63 -23.10
CA LYS A 149 -7.96 -4.11 -22.25
C LYS A 149 -9.12 -4.65 -23.06
N ALA A 150 -9.57 -3.92 -24.09
CA ALA A 150 -10.70 -4.33 -24.93
C ALA A 150 -10.38 -5.61 -25.73
N LEU A 151 -9.16 -5.73 -26.26
CA LEU A 151 -8.71 -6.92 -26.98
C LEU A 151 -8.59 -8.16 -26.08
N LEU A 152 -8.13 -7.98 -24.83
CA LEU A 152 -8.14 -9.05 -23.84
C LEU A 152 -9.57 -9.45 -23.50
N ALA A 153 -10.44 -8.47 -23.24
CA ALA A 153 -11.84 -8.68 -22.87
C ALA A 153 -12.68 -9.38 -23.96
N SER A 154 -12.25 -9.34 -25.22
CA SER A 154 -12.90 -10.06 -26.34
C SER A 154 -12.20 -11.36 -26.73
N ASN A 155 -11.11 -11.72 -26.04
CA ASN A 155 -10.35 -12.94 -26.36
C ASN A 155 -11.16 -14.20 -26.01
N PRO A 156 -11.25 -15.21 -26.90
CA PRO A 156 -12.02 -16.43 -26.63
C PRO A 156 -11.40 -17.34 -25.57
N ARG A 157 -10.10 -17.17 -25.24
CA ARG A 157 -9.44 -17.94 -24.19
C ARG A 157 -9.66 -17.26 -22.85
N GLU A 158 -10.41 -17.92 -21.97
CA GLU A 158 -10.73 -17.41 -20.62
C GLU A 158 -9.48 -16.97 -19.83
N GLU A 159 -8.41 -17.76 -19.89
CA GLU A 159 -7.13 -17.46 -19.22
C GLU A 159 -6.43 -16.19 -19.73
N VAL A 160 -6.74 -15.74 -20.95
CA VAL A 160 -6.28 -14.47 -21.52
C VAL A 160 -7.28 -13.36 -21.19
N ASN A 161 -8.57 -13.68 -21.23
CA ASN A 161 -9.66 -12.75 -20.95
C ASN A 161 -9.56 -12.11 -19.55
N VAL A 162 -9.24 -12.91 -18.53
CA VAL A 162 -9.09 -12.46 -17.15
C VAL A 162 -8.06 -11.34 -16.97
N LEU A 163 -7.03 -11.27 -17.84
CA LEU A 163 -5.99 -10.24 -17.79
C LEU A 163 -6.51 -8.84 -18.12
N ALA A 164 -7.69 -8.72 -18.74
CA ALA A 164 -8.34 -7.44 -18.99
C ALA A 164 -8.59 -6.65 -17.68
N GLY A 165 -8.90 -7.35 -16.58
CA GLY A 165 -9.06 -6.74 -15.27
C GLY A 165 -7.76 -6.08 -14.77
N THR A 166 -6.62 -6.75 -14.99
CA THR A 166 -5.29 -6.30 -14.60
C THR A 166 -4.87 -5.05 -15.36
N VAL A 167 -5.03 -5.05 -16.68
CA VAL A 167 -4.80 -3.86 -17.52
C VAL A 167 -5.75 -2.73 -17.14
N GLY A 168 -7.02 -3.07 -16.86
CA GLY A 168 -8.03 -2.10 -16.41
C GLY A 168 -7.67 -1.39 -15.11
N ARG A 169 -7.12 -2.12 -14.13
CA ARG A 169 -6.62 -1.52 -12.87
C ARG A 169 -5.48 -0.54 -13.14
N VAL A 170 -4.52 -0.92 -13.98
CA VAL A 170 -3.40 -0.02 -14.30
C VAL A 170 -3.83 1.22 -15.06
N LEU A 171 -4.78 1.10 -15.98
CA LEU A 171 -5.39 2.25 -16.64
C LEU A 171 -6.10 3.16 -15.63
N ALA A 172 -6.85 2.59 -14.69
CA ALA A 172 -7.54 3.35 -13.65
C ALA A 172 -6.55 4.08 -12.73
N ASP A 173 -5.51 3.37 -12.26
CA ASP A 173 -4.48 3.94 -11.39
C ASP A 173 -3.71 5.07 -12.09
N LEU A 174 -3.38 4.93 -13.38
CA LEU A 174 -2.76 5.99 -14.17
C LEU A 174 -3.68 7.21 -14.28
N ALA A 175 -4.97 6.98 -14.56
CA ALA A 175 -5.95 8.06 -14.69
C ALA A 175 -6.17 8.85 -13.40
N THR A 176 -6.00 8.22 -12.23
CA THR A 176 -6.12 8.88 -10.91
C THR A 176 -5.21 10.11 -10.78
N PHE A 177 -4.03 10.10 -11.39
CA PHE A 177 -3.07 11.21 -11.31
C PHE A 177 -3.40 12.43 -12.20
N TYR A 178 -4.36 12.29 -13.11
CA TYR A 178 -4.79 13.36 -14.03
C TYR A 178 -6.32 13.55 -13.98
N ARG A 179 -6.92 13.22 -12.84
CA ARG A 179 -8.30 13.57 -12.47
C ARG A 179 -8.26 14.65 -11.37
N PRO A 180 -9.38 15.32 -11.06
CA PRO A 180 -9.43 16.22 -9.90
C PRO A 180 -8.86 15.56 -8.65
N GLU A 181 -8.11 16.34 -7.86
CA GLU A 181 -7.46 15.90 -6.64
C GLU A 181 -8.47 15.31 -5.64
N ASP A 182 -8.04 14.26 -4.93
CA ASP A 182 -8.73 13.68 -3.79
C ASP A 182 -7.93 14.03 -2.53
N ASP A 183 -8.50 14.90 -1.68
CA ASP A 183 -7.87 15.41 -0.46
C ASP A 183 -7.48 14.30 0.54
N ALA A 184 -8.01 13.08 0.37
CA ALA A 184 -7.58 11.93 1.15
C ALA A 184 -6.14 11.50 0.84
N TYR A 185 -5.57 11.91 -0.29
CA TYR A 185 -4.25 11.49 -0.76
C TYR A 185 -3.33 12.67 -1.05
N ALA A 186 -2.05 12.52 -0.72
CA ALA A 186 -0.99 13.39 -1.21
C ALA A 186 -0.38 12.76 -2.46
N TYR A 187 -0.08 13.56 -3.48
CA TYR A 187 0.41 13.08 -4.77
C TYR A 187 1.78 13.66 -5.12
N ALA A 188 2.63 12.86 -5.76
CA ALA A 188 3.91 13.33 -6.27
C ALA A 188 4.34 12.60 -7.54
N VAL A 189 5.13 13.33 -8.34
CA VAL A 189 5.99 12.75 -9.36
C VAL A 189 7.37 12.56 -8.74
N GLU A 190 7.76 11.31 -8.50
CA GLU A 190 9.10 10.99 -7.99
C GLU A 190 10.04 10.75 -9.15
N VAL A 191 11.10 11.56 -9.24
CA VAL A 191 12.16 11.42 -10.25
C VAL A 191 13.48 11.16 -9.55
N ARG A 192 14.04 9.97 -9.75
CA ARG A 192 15.37 9.56 -9.28
C ARG A 192 16.25 9.22 -10.48
N ARG A 193 17.57 9.19 -10.29
CA ARG A 193 18.53 8.84 -11.36
C ARG A 193 18.15 7.49 -12.00
N GLY A 194 17.61 7.54 -13.21
CA GLY A 194 17.20 6.37 -14.00
C GLY A 194 15.80 5.80 -13.71
N ALA A 195 14.99 6.42 -12.83
CA ALA A 195 13.65 5.93 -12.55
C ALA A 195 12.69 7.07 -12.17
N SER A 196 11.55 7.13 -12.85
CA SER A 196 10.43 7.99 -12.51
C SER A 196 9.19 7.14 -12.17
N LYS A 197 8.35 7.66 -11.28
CA LYS A 197 7.08 7.05 -10.93
C LYS A 197 6.09 8.09 -10.44
N LEU A 198 4.82 7.79 -10.59
CA LEU A 198 3.75 8.52 -9.93
C LEU A 198 3.44 7.84 -8.61
N ARG A 199 3.26 8.63 -7.55
CA ARG A 199 3.02 8.11 -6.21
C ARG A 199 1.93 8.92 -5.53
N ALA A 200 0.99 8.21 -4.91
CA ALA A 200 0.00 8.78 -4.02
C ALA A 200 0.12 8.10 -2.65
N TRP A 201 -0.05 8.85 -1.56
CA TRP A 201 -0.02 8.36 -0.19
C TRP A 201 -1.28 8.79 0.53
N LEU A 202 -1.86 7.90 1.34
CA LEU A 202 -2.99 8.26 2.18
C LEU A 202 -2.54 9.31 3.22
N VAL A 203 -3.24 10.45 3.30
CA VAL A 203 -2.88 11.56 4.20
C VAL A 203 -3.23 11.27 5.64
N GLU A 204 -4.33 10.54 5.89
CA GLU A 204 -4.76 10.21 7.25
C GLU A 204 -5.07 8.72 7.34
N PRO A 205 -4.18 7.89 7.92
CA PRO A 205 -4.45 6.47 8.11
C PRO A 205 -5.45 6.22 9.26
N GLY A 206 -5.62 7.17 10.18
CA GLY A 206 -6.47 7.04 11.36
C GLY A 206 -7.92 6.64 11.08
N PRO A 207 -8.66 7.29 10.16
CA PRO A 207 -10.01 6.87 9.80
C PRO A 207 -10.10 5.41 9.35
N VAL A 208 -9.11 4.93 8.60
CA VAL A 208 -9.05 3.52 8.16
C VAL A 208 -8.78 2.60 9.35
N PHE A 209 -7.83 2.97 10.21
CA PHE A 209 -7.49 2.17 11.39
C PHE A 209 -8.63 2.10 12.42
N ARG A 210 -9.40 3.18 12.60
CA ARG A 210 -10.65 3.13 13.39
C ARG A 210 -11.61 2.07 12.87
N GLY A 211 -11.69 1.89 11.55
CA GLY A 211 -12.45 0.81 10.93
C GLY A 211 -11.95 -0.58 11.32
N VAL A 212 -10.65 -0.77 11.52
CA VAL A 212 -10.03 -2.00 12.04
C VAL A 212 -10.47 -2.23 13.49
N LEU A 213 -10.32 -1.20 14.35
CA LEU A 213 -10.70 -1.28 15.76
C LEU A 213 -12.19 -1.57 15.97
N ARG A 214 -13.06 -1.03 15.10
CA ARG A 214 -14.50 -1.33 15.12
C ARG A 214 -14.78 -2.79 14.78
N ARG A 215 -14.08 -3.35 13.79
CA ARG A 215 -14.26 -4.75 13.38
C ARG A 215 -13.74 -5.74 14.43
N SER A 216 -12.66 -5.38 15.15
CA SER A 216 -12.15 -6.18 16.27
C SER A 216 -12.80 -5.84 17.62
N SER A 217 -13.87 -5.03 17.67
CA SER A 217 -14.38 -4.41 18.90
C SER A 217 -14.95 -5.34 19.98
N GLU A 218 -15.23 -6.59 19.64
CA GLU A 218 -15.62 -7.62 20.62
C GLU A 218 -14.40 -8.18 21.39
N HIS A 219 -13.18 -7.83 20.96
CA HIS A 219 -11.92 -8.31 21.51
C HIS A 219 -10.90 -7.16 21.69
N SER A 220 -9.80 -7.46 22.37
CA SER A 220 -8.75 -6.47 22.63
C SER A 220 -7.81 -6.31 21.42
N THR A 221 -7.47 -5.06 21.12
CA THR A 221 -6.33 -4.71 20.27
C THR A 221 -5.18 -4.23 21.15
N VAL A 222 -3.99 -4.82 20.99
CA VAL A 222 -2.76 -4.44 21.69
C VAL A 222 -1.78 -3.86 20.69
N LEU A 223 -1.28 -2.66 20.97
CA LEU A 223 -0.18 -2.04 20.23
C LEU A 223 1.07 -2.07 21.11
N CYS A 224 2.14 -2.69 20.63
CA CYS A 224 3.42 -2.70 21.33
C CYS A 224 4.55 -2.18 20.45
N SER A 225 5.47 -1.44 21.07
CA SER A 225 6.74 -1.00 20.47
C SER A 225 7.59 -0.37 21.57
N ALA A 226 8.91 -0.50 21.47
CA ALA A 226 9.85 0.14 22.38
C ALA A 226 9.90 1.67 22.22
N THR A 227 9.52 2.19 21.06
CA THR A 227 9.58 3.60 20.67
C THR A 227 8.20 4.23 20.47
N LEU A 228 7.14 3.55 20.89
CA LEU A 228 5.76 3.96 20.67
C LEU A 228 5.41 5.27 21.38
N ALA A 229 5.98 5.47 22.57
CA ALA A 229 5.84 6.71 23.33
C ALA A 229 6.93 7.71 22.93
N VAL A 230 6.50 8.92 22.56
CA VAL A 230 7.40 10.03 22.27
C VAL A 230 7.29 11.03 23.42
N ALA A 231 8.42 11.38 24.04
CA ALA A 231 8.47 12.28 25.20
C ALA A 231 7.51 11.89 26.33
N GLY A 232 7.38 10.57 26.60
CA GLY A 232 6.52 10.04 27.67
C GLY A 232 5.03 10.09 27.37
N SER A 233 4.63 10.21 26.10
CA SER A 233 3.23 10.28 25.68
C SER A 233 2.94 9.40 24.48
N PHE A 234 1.78 8.74 24.48
CA PHE A 234 1.23 8.02 23.32
C PHE A 234 0.37 8.91 22.42
N ALA A 235 0.26 10.21 22.71
CA ALA A 235 -0.60 11.13 21.96
C ALA A 235 -0.29 11.14 20.47
N TYR A 236 0.99 11.06 20.09
CA TYR A 236 1.40 11.04 18.68
C TYR A 236 0.82 9.84 17.92
N VAL A 237 1.07 8.61 18.41
CA VAL A 237 0.55 7.41 17.75
C VAL A 237 -0.98 7.34 17.81
N CYS A 238 -1.58 7.83 18.89
CA CYS A 238 -3.03 7.86 19.03
C CYS A 238 -3.66 8.83 18.01
N ASP A 239 -3.08 10.01 17.82
CA ASP A 239 -3.54 10.95 16.80
C ASP A 239 -3.37 10.35 15.39
N GLU A 240 -2.19 9.79 15.10
CA GLU A 240 -1.88 9.26 13.77
C GLU A 240 -2.76 8.06 13.39
N LEU A 241 -2.99 7.14 14.32
CA LEU A 241 -3.88 5.99 14.14
C LEU A 241 -5.36 6.32 14.43
N GLY A 242 -5.68 7.57 14.79
CA GLY A 242 -7.04 8.00 15.08
C GLY A 242 -7.67 7.31 16.28
N ILE A 243 -6.88 6.93 17.28
CA ILE A 243 -7.34 6.38 18.56
C ILE A 243 -7.78 7.54 19.45
N ASP A 244 -9.08 7.67 19.68
CA ASP A 244 -9.64 8.71 20.53
C ASP A 244 -9.37 8.42 22.02
N VAL A 245 -8.29 9.00 22.56
CA VAL A 245 -7.89 8.89 23.98
C VAL A 245 -8.59 9.87 24.92
N ARG A 246 -9.60 10.64 24.45
CA ARG A 246 -10.16 11.73 25.28
C ARG A 246 -10.75 11.19 26.59
N PRO A 247 -10.35 11.73 27.76
CA PRO A 247 -10.89 11.31 29.04
C PRO A 247 -12.39 11.59 29.11
N VAL A 248 -13.10 10.75 29.86
CA VAL A 248 -14.56 10.81 30.04
C VAL A 248 -14.99 12.12 30.70
N ALA A 249 -15.14 13.19 29.91
CA ALA A 249 -15.99 14.32 30.27
C ALA A 249 -17.42 13.99 29.84
N ARG A 250 -18.31 13.91 30.83
CA ARG A 250 -19.75 13.61 30.64
C ARG A 250 -20.41 14.59 29.65
N ARG A 251 -21.36 14.04 28.89
CA ARG A 251 -22.41 14.68 28.08
C ARG A 251 -21.97 15.40 26.79
N VAL A 252 -22.12 14.70 25.67
CA VAL A 252 -22.60 15.28 24.40
C VAL A 252 -23.55 14.27 23.75
N GLU A 253 -24.75 14.73 23.38
CA GLU A 253 -25.80 14.00 22.67
C GLU A 253 -25.44 13.85 21.18
N ARG A 254 -24.58 12.89 20.86
CA ARG A 254 -24.42 12.36 19.49
C ARG A 254 -24.54 10.84 19.51
N PRO A 255 -24.93 10.19 18.40
CA PRO A 255 -25.18 8.76 18.37
C PRO A 255 -23.95 8.03 18.90
N VAL A 256 -24.18 7.10 19.82
CA VAL A 256 -23.15 6.41 20.60
C VAL A 256 -22.30 5.56 19.67
N GLU A 257 -21.24 6.13 19.11
CA GLU A 257 -20.10 5.33 18.69
C GLU A 257 -19.56 4.65 19.95
N ARG A 258 -19.46 3.32 19.91
CA ARG A 258 -18.85 2.51 20.98
C ARG A 258 -17.48 3.12 21.28
N ARG A 259 -17.33 3.75 22.44
CA ARG A 259 -16.06 4.33 22.87
C ARG A 259 -15.11 3.19 23.21
N VAL A 260 -13.94 3.18 22.60
CA VAL A 260 -12.88 2.21 22.90
C VAL A 260 -12.23 2.63 24.22
N GLU A 261 -12.16 1.72 25.19
CA GLU A 261 -11.38 1.95 26.40
C GLU A 261 -9.90 1.75 26.05
N VAL A 262 -9.08 2.77 26.31
CA VAL A 262 -7.64 2.74 26.04
C VAL A 262 -6.91 2.65 27.37
N VAL A 263 -6.10 1.61 27.52
CA VAL A 263 -5.21 1.43 28.67
C VAL A 263 -3.78 1.64 28.21
N GLU A 264 -3.15 2.68 28.71
CA GLU A 264 -1.74 3.00 28.41
C GLU A 264 -0.84 2.30 29.42
N HIS A 265 0.19 1.60 28.93
CA HIS A 265 1.17 0.94 29.78
C HIS A 265 2.58 1.35 29.37
N PHE A 266 3.26 2.06 30.27
CA PHE A 266 4.68 2.34 30.15
C PHE A 266 5.45 1.24 30.89
N GLY A 267 6.24 0.48 30.15
CA GLY A 267 7.20 -0.43 30.75
C GLY A 267 8.22 0.34 31.60
N PRO A 268 8.82 -0.28 32.63
CA PRO A 268 9.93 0.33 33.35
C PRO A 268 11.11 0.55 32.38
N GLU A 269 11.84 1.66 32.56
CA GLU A 269 13.12 1.87 31.88
C GLU A 269 14.06 0.73 32.27
N CYS A 270 14.50 -0.04 31.28
CA CYS A 270 15.35 -1.20 31.46
C CYS A 270 16.79 -0.94 30.99
N PHE A 271 17.05 0.26 30.43
CA PHE A 271 18.35 0.67 29.95
C PHE A 271 19.10 1.52 30.99
N ASP A 272 20.31 1.08 31.36
CA ASP A 272 21.22 1.87 32.18
C ASP A 272 22.03 2.81 31.28
N TYR A 273 21.52 4.03 31.07
CA TYR A 273 22.20 5.03 30.25
C TYR A 273 23.62 5.35 30.72
N ALA A 274 23.94 5.18 32.01
CA ALA A 274 25.27 5.46 32.52
C ALA A 274 26.31 4.43 32.05
N THR A 275 25.90 3.18 31.84
CA THR A 275 26.81 2.08 31.48
C THR A 275 26.60 1.52 30.08
N GLN A 276 25.49 1.83 29.43
CA GLN A 276 25.08 1.24 28.16
C GLN A 276 24.98 2.27 27.02
N SER A 277 25.41 3.52 27.21
CA SER A 277 25.40 4.54 26.16
C SER A 277 26.76 4.71 25.48
N VAL A 278 26.76 4.95 24.17
CA VAL A 278 27.92 5.44 23.41
C VAL A 278 27.73 6.93 23.15
N ALA A 279 28.58 7.77 23.74
CA ALA A 279 28.61 9.20 23.44
C ALA A 279 29.39 9.43 22.15
N TYR A 280 28.71 9.88 21.10
CA TYR A 280 29.33 10.28 19.84
C TYR A 280 29.37 11.81 19.75
N VAL A 281 30.57 12.36 19.58
CA VAL A 281 30.78 13.78 19.27
C VAL A 281 31.25 13.85 17.83
N ALA A 282 30.39 14.32 16.93
CA ALA A 282 30.78 14.56 15.55
C ALA A 282 31.75 15.75 15.48
N THR A 283 33.00 15.49 15.13
CA THR A 283 34.07 16.51 15.07
C THR A 283 34.14 17.26 13.73
N ASP A 284 33.38 16.79 12.75
CA ASP A 284 33.35 17.25 11.36
C ASP A 284 32.00 17.86 10.95
N LEU A 285 31.12 18.16 11.91
CA LEU A 285 29.90 18.91 11.64
C LEU A 285 30.26 20.36 11.27
N PRO A 286 29.73 20.91 10.16
CA PRO A 286 29.88 22.32 9.86
C PRO A 286 29.29 23.15 11.00
N ALA A 287 29.93 24.30 11.29
CA ALA A 287 29.40 25.22 12.28
C ALA A 287 27.96 25.59 11.92
N PRO A 288 27.02 25.59 12.88
CA PRO A 288 25.64 25.98 12.60
C PRO A 288 25.65 27.39 12.01
N VAL A 289 25.09 27.53 10.81
CA VAL A 289 25.01 28.82 10.13
C VAL A 289 24.10 29.70 10.97
N GLY A 290 24.68 30.68 11.66
CA GLY A 290 23.91 31.69 12.40
C GLY A 290 23.00 32.44 11.43
N ALA A 291 21.76 32.65 11.83
CA ALA A 291 20.87 33.59 11.17
C ALA A 291 21.38 35.01 11.46
N ASP A 292 22.08 35.59 10.49
CA ASP A 292 22.26 37.06 10.38
C ASP A 292 21.03 37.68 9.71
#